data_AF-A0A822L822-F1
#
_entry.id   AF-A0A822L822-F1
#
_cell.length_a   1.000
_cell.length_b   1.000
_cell.length_c   1.000
_cell.angle_alpha   90.00
_cell.angle_beta   90.00
_cell.angle_gamma   90.00
#
_symmetry.space_group_name_H-M   'P 1'
#
loop_
_entity.id
_entity.type
_entity.pdbx_description
1 polymer ?
#
loop_
_entity_poly.entity_id
_entity_poly.type
_entity_poly.pdbx_seq_one_letter_code
_entity_poly.pdbx_strand_id
1 'polypeptide(L)'
;MDAAISCCEGWSEPQVENFITYLNKHKHRIVNYGYFQEEWISIGSGSGSSQVKQIGFRVKIAGASWNSGNVPQVLRHRCAYLNGSLF
;
A
#
# COMPACT_ATOMS: atom_id res chain seq x y z
N MET A 1 1.44 17.09 8.52
CA MET A 1 0.49 17.38 7.42
C MET A 1 0.64 18.82 6.97
N ASP A 2 0.61 19.78 7.89
CA ASP A 2 0.79 21.20 7.59
C ASP A 2 2.13 21.51 6.91
N ALA A 3 3.21 20.85 7.33
CA ALA A 3 4.51 20.93 6.66
C ALA A 3 4.45 20.52 5.17
N ALA A 4 3.65 19.50 4.81
CA ALA A 4 3.52 19.04 3.43
C ALA A 4 2.68 20.00 2.58
N ILE A 5 1.68 20.66 3.18
CA ILE A 5 0.90 21.71 2.51
C ILE A 5 1.77 22.95 2.30
N SER A 6 2.61 23.31 3.28
CA SER A 6 3.52 24.44 3.19
C SER A 6 4.57 24.28 2.09
N CYS A 7 5.04 23.05 1.83
CA CYS A 7 5.94 22.76 0.70
C CYS A 7 5.33 23.07 -0.69
N CYS A 8 4.01 23.20 -0.78
CA CYS A 8 3.30 23.52 -2.02
C CYS A 8 2.83 24.98 -2.07
N GLU A 9 3.29 25.84 -1.16
CA GLU A 9 2.96 27.27 -1.16
C GLU A 9 3.41 27.94 -2.48
N GLY A 10 2.49 28.69 -3.09
CA GLY A 10 2.72 29.41 -4.35
C GLY A 10 2.52 28.57 -5.62
N TRP A 11 2.19 27.29 -5.50
CA TRP A 11 1.88 26.41 -6.63
C TRP A 11 0.36 26.43 -6.88
N SER A 12 -0.06 26.59 -8.13
CA SER A 12 -1.48 26.72 -8.53
C SER A 12 -1.90 25.73 -9.60
N GLU A 13 -1.10 24.68 -9.79
CA GLU A 13 -1.39 23.61 -10.74
C GLU A 13 -2.58 22.78 -10.22
N PRO A 14 -3.51 22.37 -11.09
CA PRO A 14 -4.70 21.59 -10.68
C PRO A 14 -4.38 20.32 -9.88
N GLN A 15 -3.22 19.71 -10.13
CA GLN A 15 -2.74 18.53 -9.39
C GLN A 15 -2.46 18.86 -7.93
N VAL A 16 -1.88 20.03 -7.65
CA VAL A 16 -1.53 20.50 -6.31
C VAL A 16 -2.80 20.86 -5.54
N GLU A 17 -3.73 21.57 -6.19
CA GLU A 17 -5.04 21.90 -5.59
C GLU A 17 -5.84 20.64 -5.22
N ASN A 18 -5.86 19.65 -6.11
CA ASN A 18 -6.50 18.35 -5.85
C ASN A 18 -5.82 17.61 -4.69
N PHE A 19 -4.49 17.63 -4.62
CA PHE A 19 -3.74 17.02 -3.54
C PHE A 19 -4.03 17.69 -2.18
N ILE A 20 -4.00 19.01 -2.11
CA ILE A 20 -4.33 19.79 -0.90
C ILE A 20 -5.78 19.52 -0.48
N THR A 21 -6.71 19.51 -1.43
CA THR A 21 -8.14 19.21 -1.19
C THR A 21 -8.32 17.82 -0.60
N TYR A 22 -7.64 16.81 -1.18
CA TYR A 22 -7.65 15.45 -0.68
C TYR A 22 -7.15 15.37 0.76
N LEU A 23 -6.00 15.99 1.03
CA LEU A 23 -5.40 16.05 2.36
C LEU A 23 -6.40 16.65 3.36
N ASN A 24 -6.94 17.83 3.08
CA ASN A 24 -7.88 18.52 3.96
C ASN A 24 -9.14 17.69 4.25
N LYS A 25 -9.72 17.07 3.23
CA LYS A 25 -10.91 16.20 3.35
C LYS A 25 -10.63 14.97 4.21
N HIS A 26 -9.43 14.42 4.13
CA HIS A 26 -9.11 13.10 4.68
C HIS A 26 -8.18 13.13 5.89
N LYS A 27 -7.83 14.30 6.42
CA LYS A 27 -6.95 14.45 7.57
C LYS A 27 -7.30 13.57 8.77
N HIS A 28 -8.59 13.36 9.03
CA HIS A 28 -9.08 12.55 10.15
C HIS A 28 -8.73 11.05 10.04
N ARG A 29 -8.48 10.54 8.83
CA ARG A 29 -8.09 9.14 8.57
C ARG A 29 -6.62 8.98 8.23
N ILE A 30 -5.87 10.08 8.09
CA ILE A 30 -4.44 10.05 7.81
C ILE A 30 -3.73 9.88 9.14
N VAL A 31 -3.04 8.75 9.27
CA VAL A 31 -2.30 8.35 10.46
C VAL A 31 -1.06 9.24 10.65
N ASN A 32 -0.63 9.49 11.88
CA ASN A 32 0.58 10.28 12.17
C ASN A 32 1.86 9.48 11.82
N TYR A 33 2.28 9.54 10.56
CA TYR A 33 3.45 8.81 10.06
C TYR A 33 4.72 9.05 10.88
N GLY A 34 4.98 10.29 11.32
CA GLY A 34 6.20 10.63 12.07
C GLY A 34 6.25 9.89 13.40
N TYR A 35 5.17 9.99 14.18
CA TYR A 35 5.06 9.32 15.47
C TYR A 35 5.27 7.80 15.38
N PHE A 36 4.58 7.14 14.44
CA PHE A 36 4.68 5.69 14.33
C PHE A 36 6.01 5.22 13.73
N GLN A 37 6.66 6.04 12.90
CA GLN A 37 8.02 5.75 12.45
C GLN A 37 9.01 5.79 13.62
N GLU A 38 8.85 6.74 14.56
CA GLU A 38 9.63 6.80 15.81
C GLU A 38 9.35 5.60 16.73
N GLU A 39 8.10 5.10 16.75
CA GLU A 39 7.74 3.85 17.46
C GLU A 39 8.16 2.56 16.72
N TRP A 40 8.92 2.67 15.61
CA TRP A 40 9.32 1.53 14.78
C TRP A 40 8.15 0.73 14.18
N ILE A 41 6.96 1.32 14.14
CA ILE A 41 5.79 0.75 13.51
C ILE A 41 5.88 1.06 12.01
N SER A 42 6.11 0.01 11.22
CA SER A 42 6.23 0.13 9.76
C SER A 42 4.88 0.49 9.12
N ILE A 43 4.63 1.79 8.93
CA ILE A 43 3.50 2.31 8.12
C ILE A 43 3.90 2.54 6.64
N GLY A 44 5.15 2.28 6.30
CA GLY A 44 5.62 2.37 4.92
C GLY A 44 5.00 1.29 4.03
N SER A 45 4.75 1.64 2.77
CA SER A 45 4.34 0.70 1.72
C SER A 45 5.32 -0.48 1.54
N GLY A 46 6.57 -0.39 2.01
CA GLY A 46 7.62 -1.38 1.79
C GLY A 46 7.23 -2.82 2.13
N SER A 47 6.78 -3.08 3.36
CA SER A 47 6.44 -4.45 3.79
C SER A 47 5.21 -4.99 3.05
N GLY A 48 4.10 -4.25 3.02
CA GLY A 48 2.87 -4.69 2.32
C GLY A 48 3.05 -4.81 0.81
N SER A 49 3.66 -3.82 0.16
CA SER A 49 3.87 -3.84 -1.30
C SER A 49 4.86 -4.91 -1.73
N SER A 50 5.88 -5.22 -0.93
CA SER A 50 6.81 -6.31 -1.22
C SER A 50 6.12 -7.67 -1.15
N GLN A 51 5.26 -7.91 -0.15
CA GLN A 51 4.46 -9.13 -0.05
C GLN A 51 3.51 -9.28 -1.24
N VAL A 52 2.80 -8.22 -1.63
CA VAL A 52 1.93 -8.22 -2.82
C VAL A 52 2.72 -8.53 -4.10
N LYS A 53 3.92 -7.94 -4.25
CA LYS A 53 4.82 -8.23 -5.38
C LYS A 53 5.28 -9.70 -5.39
N GLN A 54 5.63 -10.25 -4.24
CA GLN A 54 6.04 -11.66 -4.11
C GLN A 54 4.90 -12.61 -4.46
N ILE A 55 3.67 -12.33 -4.04
CA ILE A 55 2.48 -13.10 -4.44
C ILE A 55 2.29 -13.00 -5.96
N GLY A 56 2.27 -11.78 -6.52
CA GLY A 56 2.06 -11.55 -7.94
C GLY A 56 3.08 -12.27 -8.82
N PHE A 57 4.36 -12.24 -8.45
CA PHE A 57 5.42 -12.94 -9.16
C PHE A 57 5.22 -14.46 -9.17
N ARG A 58 4.78 -15.05 -8.05
CA ARG A 58 4.61 -16.51 -7.90
C ARG A 58 3.35 -17.07 -8.55
N VAL A 59 2.50 -16.18 -9.05
CA VAL A 59 1.18 -16.51 -9.54
C VAL A 59 1.05 -16.19 -11.03
N LYS A 60 1.86 -15.25 -11.54
CA LYS A 60 1.96 -14.97 -12.97
C LYS A 60 2.64 -16.14 -13.69
N ILE A 61 1.84 -16.99 -14.32
CA ILE A 61 2.29 -18.07 -15.21
C ILE A 61 2.03 -17.61 -16.65
N ALA A 62 3.07 -17.61 -17.50
CA ALA A 62 2.94 -17.21 -18.89
C ALA A 62 1.98 -18.16 -19.64
N GLY A 63 1.03 -17.60 -20.39
CA GLY A 63 0.04 -18.37 -21.15
C GLY A 63 -1.12 -18.94 -20.34
N ALA A 64 -1.13 -18.78 -19.01
CA ALA A 64 -2.24 -19.22 -18.17
C ALA A 64 -3.27 -18.08 -17.97
N SER A 65 -4.55 -18.45 -17.96
CA SER A 65 -5.65 -17.58 -17.53
C SER A 65 -6.12 -17.95 -16.13
N TRP A 66 -6.70 -16.97 -15.44
CA TRP A 66 -7.21 -17.17 -14.10
C TRP A 66 -8.63 -17.75 -14.11
N ASN A 67 -8.85 -18.76 -13.26
CA ASN A 67 -10.20 -19.13 -12.85
C ASN A 67 -10.49 -18.46 -11.49
N SER A 68 -11.51 -17.60 -11.44
CA SER A 68 -11.90 -16.85 -10.24
C SER A 68 -12.24 -17.76 -9.06
N GLY A 69 -12.78 -18.96 -9.30
CA GLY A 69 -13.09 -19.94 -8.26
C GLY A 69 -11.86 -20.43 -7.50
N ASN A 70 -10.69 -20.40 -8.11
CA ASN A 70 -9.44 -20.90 -7.52
C ASN A 70 -8.67 -19.79 -6.76
N VAL A 71 -9.04 -18.52 -6.92
CA VAL A 71 -8.32 -17.38 -6.34
C VAL A 71 -8.14 -17.50 -4.82
N PRO A 72 -9.19 -17.83 -4.02
CA PRO A 72 -9.02 -17.93 -2.56
C PRO A 72 -8.03 -19.03 -2.17
N GLN A 73 -8.08 -20.18 -2.83
CA GLN A 73 -7.19 -21.30 -2.56
C GLN A 73 -5.74 -20.95 -2.91
N VAL A 74 -5.50 -20.37 -4.08
CA VAL A 74 -4.16 -19.97 -4.55
C VAL A 74 -3.56 -18.94 -3.60
N LEU A 75 -4.31 -17.89 -3.24
CA LEU A 75 -3.84 -16.87 -2.30
C LEU A 75 -3.52 -17.48 -0.93
N ARG A 76 -4.38 -18.35 -0.40
CA ARG A 76 -4.14 -19.03 0.89
C ARG A 76 -2.82 -19.81 0.88
N HIS A 77 -2.57 -20.60 -0.15
CA HIS A 77 -1.32 -21.36 -0.25
C HIS A 77 -0.08 -20.46 -0.36
N ARG A 78 -0.18 -19.35 -1.11
CA ARG A 78 0.94 -18.40 -1.22
C ARG A 78 1.20 -17.65 0.07
N CYS A 79 0.16 -17.23 0.78
CA CYS A 79 0.29 -16.59 2.09
C CYS A 79 0.88 -17.56 3.13
N ALA A 80 0.38 -18.80 3.20
CA ALA A 80 0.93 -19.83 4.09
C ALA A 80 2.43 -20.06 3.84
N TYR A 81 2.84 -20.11 2.57
CA TYR A 81 4.24 -20.24 2.19
C TYR A 81 5.10 -19.05 2.64
N LEU A 82 4.65 -17.81 2.36
CA LEU A 82 5.40 -16.61 2.76
C LEU A 82 5.48 -16.43 4.27
N ASN A 83 4.48 -16.91 5.00
CA ASN A 83 4.42 -16.86 6.46
C ASN A 83 5.14 -18.06 7.14
N GLY A 84 5.69 -19.00 6.37
CA GLY A 84 6.33 -20.21 6.90
C GLY A 84 5.35 -21.19 7.58
N SER A 85 4.04 -21.00 7.39
CA SER A 85 2.95 -21.77 8.01
C SER A 85 2.47 -22.90 7.10
N LEU A 86 3.39 -23.60 6.43
CA LEU A 86 3.02 -24.66 5.47
C LEU A 86 2.51 -25.95 6.13
N PHE A 87 2.49 -26.01 7.46
CA PHE A 87 2.06 -27.13 8.28
C PHE A 87 1.24 -26.63 9.47
#